data_AF-A0A5H5ZZB3-F1
#
_entry.id   AF-A0A5H5ZZB3-F1
#
_cell.length_a   1.000
_cell.length_b   1.000
_cell.length_c   1.000
_cell.angle_alpha   90.00
_cell.angle_beta   90.00
_cell.angle_gamma   90.00
#
_symmetry.space_group_name_H-M   'P 1'
#
loop_
_entity.id
_entity.type
_entity.pdbx_description
1 polymer ?
#
loop_
_entity_poly.entity_id
_entity_poly.type
_entity_poly.pdbx_seq_one_letter_code
_entity_poly.pdbx_strand_id
1 'polypeptide(L)'
;MNLLLPRDIVEAVLNDKKTKNARVAKCDGSEFFLELPSMNADFPAGKIILKLGDSGFYNKRTKSLEGAYGLRHIWDKHRVEIGATSAEDIVIFLESILLAGAEVLIDPKKGQNKAIVVESGTGMMILELKKPNGEDPYYSIITAYDRKSHPGTKLHTII
;
A
#
# COMPACT_ATOMS: atom_id res chain seq x y z
N MET A 1 -1.64 15.72 -11.16
CA MET A 1 -1.81 14.29 -10.83
C MET A 1 -3.25 14.11 -10.37
N ASN A 2 -4.00 13.14 -10.89
CA ASN A 2 -5.42 12.98 -10.51
C ASN A 2 -5.53 12.28 -9.15
N LEU A 3 -6.28 12.89 -8.23
CA LEU A 3 -6.68 12.30 -6.96
C LEU A 3 -8.11 11.77 -7.13
N LEU A 4 -8.33 10.50 -6.81
CA LEU A 4 -9.61 9.82 -6.88
C LEU A 4 -10.13 9.58 -5.46
N LEU A 5 -11.41 9.89 -5.22
CA LEU A 5 -12.06 9.51 -3.97
C LEU A 5 -12.46 8.03 -4.05
N PRO A 6 -12.33 7.25 -2.97
CA PRO A 6 -12.65 5.83 -2.97
C PRO A 6 -14.09 5.54 -3.44
N ARG A 7 -15.05 6.36 -3.01
CA ARG A 7 -16.47 6.27 -3.41
C ARG A 7 -16.72 6.43 -4.91
N ASP A 8 -15.82 7.10 -5.63
CA ASP A 8 -15.94 7.33 -7.08
C ASP A 8 -15.29 6.18 -7.89
N ILE A 9 -14.57 5.27 -7.22
CA ILE A 9 -13.91 4.12 -7.83
C ILE A 9 -14.87 2.93 -7.81
N VAL A 10 -15.79 2.94 -8.78
CA VAL A 10 -16.72 1.84 -9.00
C VAL A 10 -16.03 0.59 -9.57
N GLU A 11 -16.68 -0.57 -9.50
CA GLU A 11 -16.13 -1.83 -10.00
C GLU A 11 -15.68 -1.77 -11.46
N ALA A 12 -16.36 -1.00 -12.31
CA ALA A 12 -15.92 -0.78 -13.69
C ALA A 12 -14.54 -0.10 -13.79
N VAL A 13 -14.21 0.81 -12.87
CA VAL A 13 -12.89 1.49 -12.80
C VAL A 13 -11.82 0.55 -12.24
N LEU A 14 -12.18 -0.31 -11.30
CA LEU A 14 -11.29 -1.35 -10.76
C LEU A 14 -10.92 -2.36 -11.85
N ASN A 15 -11.89 -2.73 -12.70
CA ASN A 15 -11.72 -3.69 -13.79
C ASN A 15 -11.12 -3.07 -15.07
N ASP A 16 -11.28 -1.76 -15.31
CA ASP A 16 -10.58 -1.05 -16.40
C ASP A 16 -9.10 -0.89 -16.03
N LYS A 17 -8.17 -1.08 -16.98
CA LYS A 17 -6.72 -0.92 -16.78
C LYS A 17 -6.21 0.49 -17.08
N LYS A 18 -7.10 1.45 -17.30
CA LYS A 18 -6.76 2.87 -17.48
C LYS A 18 -6.40 3.54 -16.15
N THR A 19 -6.02 4.82 -16.21
CA THR A 19 -5.77 5.69 -15.03
C THR A 19 -4.77 5.14 -14.01
N LYS A 20 -3.85 4.28 -14.46
CA LYS A 20 -2.76 3.75 -13.63
C LYS A 20 -1.96 4.89 -13.01
N ASN A 21 -1.55 4.72 -11.76
CA ASN A 21 -0.80 5.68 -10.95
C ASN A 21 -1.58 6.92 -10.47
N ALA A 22 -2.88 7.03 -10.75
CA ALA A 22 -3.70 8.01 -10.04
C ALA A 22 -3.61 7.79 -8.52
N ARG A 23 -3.60 8.86 -7.74
CA ARG A 23 -3.64 8.76 -6.27
C ARG A 23 -5.06 8.44 -5.84
N VAL A 24 -5.18 7.64 -4.79
CA VAL A 24 -6.47 7.34 -4.15
C VAL A 24 -6.44 7.97 -2.78
N ALA A 25 -7.44 8.79 -2.50
CA ALA A 25 -7.59 9.48 -1.22
C ALA A 25 -8.04 8.51 -0.12
N LYS A 26 -7.85 8.96 1.13
CA LYS A 26 -8.59 8.45 2.30
C LYS A 26 -10.10 8.69 2.15
N CYS A 27 -10.88 8.10 3.05
CA CYS A 27 -12.33 8.35 3.11
C CYS A 27 -12.65 9.82 3.43
N ASP A 28 -11.79 10.51 4.17
CA ASP A 28 -11.90 11.95 4.48
C ASP A 28 -11.46 12.87 3.33
N GLY A 29 -10.95 12.32 2.22
CA GLY A 29 -10.45 13.08 1.06
C GLY A 29 -8.97 13.44 1.11
N SER A 30 -8.24 13.11 2.18
CA SER A 30 -6.80 13.37 2.28
C SER A 30 -5.99 12.55 1.28
N GLU A 31 -4.93 13.14 0.75
CA GLU A 31 -4.10 12.53 -0.30
C GLU A 31 -3.15 11.42 0.21
N PHE A 32 -2.88 11.39 1.51
CA PHE A 32 -2.00 10.41 2.13
C PHE A 32 -2.60 9.93 3.46
N PHE A 33 -2.21 8.72 3.87
CA PHE A 33 -2.78 8.05 5.04
C PHE A 33 -2.11 8.50 6.34
N LEU A 34 -0.78 8.59 6.30
CA LEU A 34 0.07 8.98 7.41
C LEU A 34 1.41 9.45 6.85
N GLU A 35 2.14 10.27 7.59
CA GLU A 35 3.55 10.54 7.33
C GLU A 35 4.41 9.77 8.32
N LEU A 36 5.24 8.85 7.82
CA LEU A 36 6.20 8.14 8.66
C LEU A 36 7.37 9.06 8.98
N PRO A 37 7.87 9.05 10.23
CA PRO A 37 9.09 9.79 10.57
C PRO A 37 10.31 9.12 9.94
N SER A 38 11.44 9.84 9.96
CA SER A 38 12.73 9.26 9.56
C SER A 38 13.11 8.15 10.55
N MET A 39 13.20 6.91 10.07
CA MET A 39 13.54 5.75 10.90
C MET A 39 15.05 5.48 10.89
N ASN A 40 15.70 5.63 9.72
CA ASN A 40 17.16 5.58 9.55
C ASN A 40 17.54 6.07 8.14
N ALA A 41 18.84 6.00 7.78
CA ALA A 41 19.35 6.47 6.49
C ALA A 41 18.74 5.75 5.26
N ASP A 42 18.36 4.48 5.39
CA ASP A 42 17.71 3.73 4.30
C ASP A 42 16.23 4.11 4.16
N PHE A 43 15.60 4.50 5.28
CA PHE A 43 14.17 4.79 5.39
C PHE A 43 13.91 6.20 5.95
N PRO A 44 13.96 7.23 5.08
CA PRO A 44 13.73 8.61 5.45
C PRO A 44 12.25 8.88 5.76
N ALA A 45 11.94 10.05 6.31
CA ALA A 45 10.55 10.47 6.47
C ALA A 45 9.81 10.48 5.13
N GLY A 46 8.51 10.18 5.14
CA GLY A 46 7.73 10.16 3.90
C GLY A 46 6.26 9.82 4.08
N LYS A 47 5.44 10.32 3.16
CA LYS A 47 3.99 10.10 3.15
C LYS A 47 3.64 8.70 2.65
N ILE A 48 2.68 8.05 3.30
CA ILE A 48 2.07 6.78 2.83
C ILE A 48 0.95 7.11 1.86
N ILE A 49 1.10 6.65 0.61
CA ILE A 49 0.21 6.99 -0.50
C ILE A 49 -0.34 5.71 -1.13
N LEU A 50 -1.65 5.69 -1.37
CA LEU A 50 -2.30 4.67 -2.19
C LEU A 50 -2.38 5.14 -3.64
N LYS A 51 -2.09 4.22 -4.57
CA LYS A 51 -2.28 4.44 -6.00
C LYS A 51 -3.34 3.49 -6.54
N LEU A 52 -4.08 3.96 -7.54
CA LEU A 52 -4.83 3.11 -8.45
C LEU A 52 -3.80 2.39 -9.34
N GLY A 53 -3.30 1.27 -8.83
CA GLY A 53 -2.24 0.50 -9.47
C GLY A 53 -2.79 -0.46 -10.52
N ASP A 54 -2.31 -1.69 -10.47
CA ASP A 54 -2.57 -2.73 -11.48
C ASP A 54 -2.50 -4.09 -10.80
N SER A 55 -3.25 -5.05 -11.32
CA SER A 55 -3.28 -6.44 -10.85
C SER A 55 -2.02 -7.21 -11.23
N GLY A 56 -1.22 -6.62 -12.13
CA GLY A 56 0.04 -7.15 -12.63
C GLY A 56 -0.14 -8.11 -13.80
N PHE A 57 1.00 -8.54 -14.33
CA PHE A 57 1.08 -9.53 -15.40
C PHE A 57 2.13 -10.58 -15.07
N TYR A 58 1.88 -11.81 -15.47
CA TYR A 58 2.85 -12.89 -15.26
C TYR A 58 3.97 -12.80 -16.30
N ASN A 59 5.18 -12.49 -15.86
CA ASN A 59 6.35 -12.47 -16.71
C ASN A 59 6.93 -13.89 -16.84
N LYS A 60 6.79 -14.48 -18.03
CA LYS A 60 7.26 -15.85 -18.32
C LYS A 60 8.79 -15.99 -18.21
N ARG A 61 9.55 -14.92 -18.45
CA ARG A 61 11.02 -14.93 -18.41
C ARG A 61 11.53 -14.98 -16.97
N THR A 62 10.97 -14.14 -16.09
CA THR A 62 11.35 -14.09 -14.67
C THR A 62 10.55 -15.07 -13.82
N LYS A 63 9.54 -15.74 -14.40
CA LYS A 63 8.59 -16.63 -13.72
C LYS A 63 7.95 -15.98 -12.49
N SER A 64 7.64 -14.69 -12.59
CA SER A 64 7.12 -13.91 -11.48
C SER A 64 5.99 -12.96 -11.91
N LEU A 65 5.11 -12.62 -10.97
CA LEU A 65 4.08 -11.60 -11.18
C LEU A 65 4.74 -10.22 -11.06
N GLU A 66 4.69 -9.44 -12.14
CA GLU A 66 5.29 -8.11 -12.21
C GLU A 66 4.23 -7.01 -12.32
N GLY A 67 4.53 -5.84 -11.77
CA GLY A 67 3.68 -4.66 -11.87
C GLY A 67 2.37 -4.73 -11.08
N ALA A 68 2.22 -5.71 -10.18
CA ALA A 68 1.09 -5.82 -9.27
C ALA A 68 1.29 -4.89 -8.06
N TYR A 69 0.42 -3.89 -7.88
CA TYR A 69 0.47 -2.98 -6.73
C TYR A 69 -0.82 -2.18 -6.56
N GLY A 70 -0.98 -1.57 -5.39
CA GLY A 70 -2.02 -0.58 -5.08
C GLY A 70 -3.43 -1.16 -5.02
N LEU A 71 -4.42 -0.28 -5.16
CA LEU A 71 -5.83 -0.61 -4.92
C LEU A 71 -6.32 -1.79 -5.78
N ARG A 72 -5.99 -1.83 -7.08
CA ARG A 72 -6.42 -2.92 -7.98
C ARG A 72 -5.82 -4.27 -7.60
N HIS A 73 -4.57 -4.29 -7.16
CA HIS A 73 -3.95 -5.53 -6.73
C HIS A 73 -4.64 -6.08 -5.46
N ILE A 74 -4.94 -5.20 -4.50
CA ILE A 74 -5.68 -5.56 -3.29
C ILE A 74 -7.09 -6.04 -3.66
N TRP A 75 -7.78 -5.33 -4.54
CA TRP A 75 -9.10 -5.73 -5.03
C TRP A 75 -9.08 -7.12 -5.66
N ASP A 76 -8.19 -7.38 -6.60
CA ASP A 76 -8.19 -8.64 -7.36
C ASP A 76 -7.71 -9.85 -6.55
N LYS A 77 -6.84 -9.65 -5.55
CA LYS A 77 -6.21 -10.75 -4.82
C LYS A 77 -6.71 -10.92 -3.40
N HIS A 78 -7.13 -9.83 -2.77
CA HIS A 78 -7.32 -9.76 -1.33
C HIS A 78 -8.72 -9.25 -0.92
N ARG A 79 -9.58 -8.82 -1.86
CA ARG A 79 -10.93 -8.32 -1.48
C ARG A 79 -11.77 -9.33 -0.72
N VAL A 80 -11.67 -10.62 -1.07
CA VAL A 80 -12.49 -11.68 -0.45
C VAL A 80 -12.07 -11.92 0.99
N GLU A 81 -10.78 -12.01 1.27
CA GLU A 81 -10.25 -12.20 2.63
C GLU A 81 -10.44 -10.95 3.51
N ILE A 82 -10.38 -9.74 2.93
CA ILE A 82 -10.64 -8.48 3.64
C ILE A 82 -12.16 -8.26 3.85
N GLY A 83 -13.01 -9.00 3.14
CA GLY A 83 -14.47 -8.79 3.14
C GLY A 83 -14.91 -7.51 2.42
N ALA A 84 -14.07 -6.99 1.52
CA ALA A 84 -14.34 -5.76 0.79
C ALA A 84 -15.30 -5.99 -0.39
N THR A 85 -16.34 -5.15 -0.46
CA THR A 85 -17.33 -5.11 -1.55
C THR A 85 -17.18 -3.88 -2.43
N SER A 86 -16.38 -2.91 -1.99
CA SER A 86 -16.10 -1.67 -2.69
C SER A 86 -14.63 -1.23 -2.54
N ALA A 87 -14.20 -0.23 -3.33
CA ALA A 87 -12.92 0.43 -3.13
C ALA A 87 -12.83 1.14 -1.76
N GLU A 88 -13.95 1.67 -1.29
CA GLU A 88 -14.05 2.34 0.02
C GLU A 88 -13.81 1.37 1.17
N ASP A 89 -14.34 0.14 1.10
CA ASP A 89 -14.05 -0.90 2.11
C ASP A 89 -12.56 -1.22 2.21
N ILE A 90 -11.84 -1.24 1.08
CA ILE A 90 -10.38 -1.43 1.07
C ILE A 90 -9.69 -0.23 1.73
N VAL A 91 -10.11 1.00 1.44
CA VAL A 91 -9.50 2.19 2.05
C VAL A 91 -9.75 2.22 3.55
N ILE A 92 -10.96 1.89 4.02
CA ILE A 92 -11.28 1.75 5.44
C ILE A 92 -10.38 0.70 6.10
N PHE A 93 -10.18 -0.45 5.44
CA PHE A 93 -9.27 -1.48 5.93
C PHE A 93 -7.82 -0.97 6.05
N LEU A 94 -7.31 -0.25 5.05
CA LEU A 94 -5.98 0.34 5.09
C LEU A 94 -5.83 1.37 6.22
N GLU A 95 -6.83 2.22 6.42
CA GLU A 95 -6.86 3.18 7.54
C GLU A 95 -6.84 2.45 8.90
N SER A 96 -7.57 1.34 9.02
CA SER A 96 -7.61 0.52 10.24
C SER A 96 -6.30 -0.21 10.57
N ILE A 97 -5.41 -0.39 9.58
CA ILE A 97 -4.06 -0.93 9.80
C ILE A 97 -3.12 0.15 10.35
N LEU A 98 -3.32 1.42 9.98
CA LEU A 98 -2.43 2.54 10.32
C LEU A 98 -2.78 3.22 11.65
N LEU A 99 -3.45 2.51 12.54
CA LEU A 99 -3.79 3.00 13.88
C LEU A 99 -2.57 2.99 14.80
N ALA A 100 -2.64 3.80 15.87
CA ALA A 100 -1.62 3.81 16.92
C ALA A 100 -1.39 2.40 17.48
N GLY A 101 -0.11 2.06 17.69
CA GLY A 101 0.34 0.73 18.08
C GLY A 101 0.71 -0.18 16.92
N ALA A 102 0.40 0.18 15.67
CA ALA A 102 0.85 -0.56 14.49
C ALA A 102 2.39 -0.57 14.39
N GLU A 103 2.95 -1.73 14.03
CA GLU A 103 4.38 -1.95 13.96
C GLU A 103 4.88 -1.81 12.53
N VAL A 104 5.99 -1.09 12.37
CA VAL A 104 6.69 -0.94 11.09
C VAL A 104 7.89 -1.87 11.10
N LEU A 105 7.90 -2.85 10.21
CA LEU A 105 8.89 -3.91 10.12
C LEU A 105 9.65 -3.85 8.79
N ILE A 106 10.91 -4.29 8.80
CA ILE A 106 11.65 -4.65 7.58
C ILE A 106 11.62 -6.16 7.41
N ASP A 107 11.32 -6.61 6.19
CA ASP A 107 11.60 -7.98 5.78
C ASP A 107 13.03 -8.10 5.21
N PRO A 108 13.99 -8.73 5.92
CA PRO A 108 15.37 -8.85 5.47
C PRO A 108 15.52 -9.73 4.21
N LYS A 109 14.50 -10.52 3.86
CA LYS A 109 14.51 -11.38 2.66
C LYS A 109 14.08 -10.62 1.41
N LYS A 110 13.48 -9.43 1.54
CA LYS A 110 12.96 -8.62 0.41
C LYS A 110 13.95 -7.53 -0.04
N GLY A 111 15.16 -7.93 -0.44
CA GLY A 111 16.08 -7.15 -1.30
C GLY A 111 16.47 -5.71 -0.88
N GLN A 112 17.28 -5.03 -1.71
CA GLN A 112 17.86 -3.70 -1.42
C GLN A 112 16.84 -2.54 -1.42
N ASN A 113 15.66 -2.69 -2.04
CA ASN A 113 14.56 -1.72 -1.99
C ASN A 113 13.51 -2.05 -0.91
N LYS A 114 13.91 -2.89 0.06
CA LYS A 114 13.28 -3.24 1.33
C LYS A 114 11.83 -2.78 1.47
N ALA A 115 10.92 -3.67 1.11
CA ALA A 115 9.51 -3.47 1.41
C ALA A 115 9.33 -3.32 2.93
N ILE A 116 8.70 -2.23 3.35
CA ILE A 116 8.28 -2.04 4.73
C ILE A 116 6.95 -2.77 4.91
N VAL A 117 6.83 -3.51 5.99
CA VAL A 117 5.55 -4.05 6.43
C VAL A 117 5.03 -3.16 7.54
N VAL A 118 3.77 -2.73 7.42
CA VAL A 118 3.05 -2.19 8.56
C VAL A 118 2.02 -3.21 8.98
N GLU A 119 2.07 -3.67 10.23
CA GLU A 119 1.13 -4.63 10.78
C GLU A 119 0.45 -4.12 12.05
N SER A 120 -0.79 -4.53 12.24
CA SER A 120 -1.62 -4.16 13.38
C SER A 120 -2.50 -5.35 13.81
N GLY A 121 -3.29 -5.14 14.85
CA GLY A 121 -4.34 -6.09 15.22
C GLY A 121 -5.40 -6.34 14.14
N THR A 122 -5.49 -5.50 13.10
CA THR A 122 -6.48 -5.61 12.03
C THR A 122 -5.98 -6.36 10.81
N GLY A 123 -4.70 -6.23 10.47
CA GLY A 123 -4.09 -6.82 9.30
C GLY A 123 -2.71 -6.22 9.02
N MET A 124 -2.20 -6.46 7.81
CA MET A 124 -0.91 -5.94 7.38
C MET A 124 -0.95 -5.32 5.99
N MET A 125 -0.07 -4.34 5.76
CA MET A 125 0.17 -3.75 4.46
C MET A 125 1.66 -3.73 4.14
N ILE A 126 1.97 -3.79 2.85
CA ILE A 126 3.33 -3.73 2.33
C ILE A 126 3.51 -2.42 1.59
N LEU A 127 4.53 -1.69 2.00
CA LEU A 127 4.94 -0.41 1.45
C LEU A 127 6.24 -0.56 0.66
N GLU A 128 6.35 0.18 -0.43
CA GLU A 128 7.60 0.35 -1.18
C GLU A 128 8.05 1.80 -1.10
N LEU A 129 9.29 2.03 -0.69
CA LEU A 129 9.90 3.35 -0.69
C LEU A 129 10.19 3.79 -2.13
N LYS A 130 9.65 4.94 -2.53
CA LYS A 130 9.91 5.60 -3.80
C LYS A 130 10.73 6.87 -3.56
N LYS A 131 11.83 7.00 -4.31
CA LYS A 131 12.74 8.17 -4.30
C LYS A 131 12.77 8.80 -5.70
N PRO A 132 11.69 9.47 -6.15
CA PRO A 132 11.68 10.22 -7.41
C PRO A 132 12.76 11.31 -7.42
N ASN A 133 13.33 11.62 -8.59
CA ASN A 133 14.33 12.67 -8.71
C ASN A 133 13.69 14.05 -8.53
N GLY A 134 14.20 14.84 -7.58
CA GLY A 134 13.76 16.22 -7.34
C GLY A 134 12.42 16.35 -6.61
N GLU A 135 11.90 15.25 -6.05
CA GLU A 135 10.67 15.21 -5.26
C GLU A 135 10.96 14.51 -3.92
N ASP A 136 10.14 14.81 -2.91
CA ASP A 136 10.27 14.17 -1.60
C ASP A 136 10.01 12.64 -1.69
N PRO A 137 10.73 11.83 -0.92
CA PRO A 137 10.48 10.39 -0.84
C PRO A 137 9.08 10.11 -0.28
N TYR A 138 8.48 9.02 -0.75
CA TYR A 138 7.18 8.56 -0.26
C TYR A 138 7.09 7.04 -0.22
N TYR A 139 6.14 6.54 0.56
CA TYR A 139 5.86 5.12 0.70
C TYR A 139 4.61 4.77 -0.10
N SER A 140 4.76 3.97 -1.15
CA SER A 140 3.65 3.51 -1.96
C SER A 140 3.08 2.23 -1.39
N ILE A 141 1.77 2.17 -1.14
CA ILE A 141 1.09 0.92 -0.77
C ILE A 141 1.11 -0.03 -1.98
N ILE A 142 1.71 -1.20 -1.80
CA ILE A 142 1.81 -2.25 -2.81
C ILE A 142 0.68 -3.27 -2.65
N THR A 143 0.48 -3.78 -1.44
CA THR A 143 -0.59 -4.73 -1.14
C THR A 143 -0.99 -4.64 0.33
N ALA A 144 -2.14 -5.21 0.67
CA ALA A 144 -2.60 -5.38 2.04
C ALA A 144 -3.48 -6.63 2.13
N TYR A 145 -3.47 -7.27 3.29
CA TYR A 145 -4.17 -8.52 3.56
C TYR A 145 -4.37 -8.74 5.06
N ASP A 146 -5.27 -9.64 5.44
CA ASP A 146 -5.78 -9.83 6.82
C ASP A 146 -4.83 -10.59 7.77
N ARG A 147 -3.72 -11.13 7.25
CA ARG A 147 -2.70 -11.85 8.02
C ARG A 147 -1.99 -10.95 9.03
N LYS A 148 -1.64 -11.50 10.20
CA LYS A 148 -1.18 -10.73 11.39
C LYS A 148 0.09 -11.27 12.04
N SER A 149 1.11 -11.57 11.23
CA SER A 149 2.45 -11.91 11.72
C SER A 149 3.39 -12.04 10.53
N HIS A 150 4.07 -10.96 10.18
CA HIS A 150 5.13 -11.00 9.18
C HIS A 150 6.49 -11.20 9.88
N PRO A 151 7.29 -12.20 9.47
CA PRO A 151 8.64 -12.33 10.00
C PRO A 151 9.48 -11.13 9.56
N GLY A 152 9.84 -10.27 10.51
CA GLY A 152 10.59 -9.05 10.23
C GLY A 152 11.25 -8.46 11.47
N THR A 153 12.09 -7.46 11.26
CA THR A 153 12.71 -6.69 12.34
C THR A 153 11.95 -5.39 12.52
N LYS A 154 11.47 -5.14 13.74
CA LYS A 154 10.78 -3.90 14.09
C LYS A 154 11.71 -2.69 13.98
N LEU A 155 11.27 -1.69 13.24
CA LEU A 155 11.92 -0.38 13.13
C LEU A 155 11.22 0.69 13.97
N HIS A 156 9.89 0.66 13.99
CA HIS A 156 9.09 1.74 14.52
C HIS A 156 7.71 1.26 14.98
N THR A 157 7.05 2.06 15.80
CA THR A 157 5.64 1.90 16.17
C THR A 157 4.93 3.22 15.91
N ILE A 158 3.81 3.15 15.21
CA ILE A 158 2.95 4.32 14.97
C ILE A 158 2.38 4.78 16.32
N ILE A 159 2.53 6.07 16.62
CA ILE A 159 2.11 6.71 17.88
C ILE A 159 0.88 7.59 17.69
#